data_AF-A0A0B1RVT3-F1
#
_entry.id   AF-A0A0B1RVT3-F1
#
_cell.length_a   1.000
_cell.length_b   1.000
_cell.length_c   1.000
_cell.angle_alpha   90.00
_cell.angle_beta   90.00
_cell.angle_gamma   90.00
#
_symmetry.space_group_name_H-M   'P 1'
#
loop_
_entity.id
_entity.type
_entity.pdbx_description
1 polymer ?
#
loop_
_entity_poly.entity_id
_entity_poly.type
_entity_poly.pdbx_seq_one_letter_code
_entity_poly.pdbx_strand_id
1 'polypeptide(L)'
;MDRLRNLVETHLGNKFHETLYNMEIALFREKFGENFKGHREILSQISYFFTNSNPYLDYPHPTIHKVIDIGGIAVSLDAERNKLPQNLDEILKLREINVVISFGTVVKARYMPENYR
;
A
#
# COMPACT_ATOMS: atom_id res chain seq x y z
N MET A 1 -0.19 9.48 -28.24
CA MET A 1 -0.80 10.09 -27.03
C MET A 1 -0.37 9.37 -25.76
N ASP A 2 -0.32 8.04 -25.76
CA ASP A 2 -0.03 7.25 -24.54
C ASP A 2 1.36 7.50 -23.93
N ARG A 3 2.41 7.69 -24.76
CA ARG A 3 3.76 8.00 -24.24
C ARG A 3 3.82 9.35 -23.51
N LEU A 4 3.04 10.34 -23.96
CA LEU A 4 2.95 11.65 -23.30
C LEU A 4 2.20 11.53 -21.97
N ARG A 5 1.12 10.75 -21.95
CA ARG A 5 0.38 10.45 -20.72
C ARG A 5 1.28 9.75 -19.69
N ASN A 6 2.02 8.72 -20.09
CA ASN A 6 2.95 8.02 -19.20
C ASN A 6 4.04 8.95 -18.66
N LEU A 7 4.55 9.89 -19.48
CA LEU A 7 5.52 10.89 -19.03
C LEU A 7 4.93 11.80 -17.95
N VAL A 8 3.71 12.30 -18.16
CA VAL A 8 3.00 13.15 -17.20
C VAL A 8 2.72 12.38 -15.91
N GLU A 9 2.20 11.16 -16.01
CA GLU A 9 1.92 10.29 -14.87
C GLU A 9 3.20 9.99 -14.07
N THR A 10 4.30 9.68 -14.76
CA THR A 10 5.60 9.42 -14.11
C THR A 10 6.12 10.66 -13.39
N HIS A 11 6.04 11.83 -14.03
CA HIS A 11 6.53 13.07 -13.44
C HIS A 11 5.70 13.50 -12.22
N LEU A 12 4.37 13.41 -12.32
CA LEU A 12 3.45 13.69 -11.21
C LEU A 12 3.66 12.71 -10.06
N GLY A 13 3.80 11.41 -10.35
CA GLY A 13 4.08 10.37 -9.36
C GLY A 13 5.38 10.64 -8.61
N ASN A 14 6.47 10.94 -9.33
CA ASN A 14 7.76 11.26 -8.71
C ASN A 14 7.66 12.49 -7.79
N LYS A 15 6.98 13.55 -8.23
CA LYS A 15 6.80 14.76 -7.42
C LYS A 15 5.95 14.49 -6.17
N PHE A 16 4.92 13.66 -6.30
CA PHE A 16 4.09 13.23 -5.18
C PHE A 16 4.93 12.49 -4.12
N HIS A 17 5.69 11.46 -4.53
CA HIS A 17 6.53 10.70 -3.61
C HIS A 17 7.62 11.55 -2.94
N GLU A 18 8.32 12.38 -3.71
CA GLU A 18 9.33 13.30 -3.15
C GLU A 18 8.72 14.27 -2.14
N THR A 19 7.51 14.77 -2.39
CA THR A 19 6.82 15.66 -1.45
C THR A 19 6.50 14.92 -0.15
N LEU A 20 5.97 13.70 -0.23
CA LEU A 20 5.67 12.89 0.96
C LEU A 20 6.93 12.61 1.79
N TYR A 21 8.02 12.17 1.15
CA TYR A 21 9.28 11.91 1.85
C TYR A 21 9.87 13.17 2.49
N ASN A 22 9.78 14.32 1.82
CA ASN A 22 10.27 15.58 2.39
C ASN A 22 9.45 16.04 3.59
N MET A 23 8.12 15.88 3.55
CA MET A 23 7.24 16.15 4.69
C MET A 23 7.55 15.23 5.87
N GLU A 24 7.76 13.94 5.61
CA GLU A 24 8.13 12.97 6.64
C GLU A 24 9.47 13.34 7.29
N ILE A 25 10.52 13.56 6.49
CA ILE A 25 11.84 13.95 7.00
C ILE A 25 11.79 15.27 7.78
N ALA A 26 10.95 16.24 7.38
CA ALA A 26 10.76 17.48 8.14
C ALA A 26 10.23 17.20 9.55
N LEU A 27 9.23 16.32 9.69
CA LEU A 27 8.69 15.90 10.99
C LEU A 27 9.75 15.15 11.82
N PHE A 28 10.57 14.31 11.19
CA PHE A 28 11.68 13.64 11.89
C PHE A 28 12.73 14.64 12.38
N ARG A 29 13.06 15.67 11.59
CA ARG A 29 14.01 16.72 12.00
C ARG A 29 13.46 17.57 13.13
N GLU A 30 12.17 17.89 13.11
CA GLU A 30 11.51 18.58 14.22
C GLU A 30 11.61 17.78 15.53
N LYS A 31 11.42 16.46 15.46
CA LYS A 31 11.40 15.59 16.63
C LYS A 31 12.77 15.14 17.13
N PHE A 32 13.71 14.87 16.23
CA PHE A 32 15.01 14.25 16.54
C PHE A 32 16.21 15.17 16.25
N GLY A 33 15.96 16.38 15.75
CA GLY A 33 16.96 17.40 15.44
C GLY A 33 17.27 17.54 13.95
N GLU A 34 17.72 18.73 13.55
CA GLU A 34 18.04 19.09 12.15
C GLU A 34 19.05 18.16 11.47
N ASN A 35 19.92 17.51 12.26
CA ASN A 35 20.92 16.57 11.77
C ASN A 35 20.34 15.20 11.36
N PHE A 36 19.03 15.00 11.47
CA PHE A 36 18.39 13.76 11.01
C PHE A 36 18.57 13.59 9.50
N LYS A 37 19.06 12.42 9.11
CA LYS A 37 19.45 12.06 7.74
C LYS A 37 18.27 12.10 6.79
N GLY A 38 18.52 12.46 5.53
CA GLY A 38 17.50 12.42 4.49
C GLY A 38 17.14 11.00 4.07
N HIS A 39 15.94 10.82 3.50
CA HIS A 39 15.44 9.51 3.08
C HIS A 39 16.40 8.75 2.15
N ARG A 40 17.04 9.43 1.18
CA ARG A 40 18.01 8.80 0.26
C ARG A 40 19.29 8.33 0.97
N GLU A 41 19.76 9.08 1.96
CA GLU A 41 20.94 8.72 2.74
C GLU A 41 20.64 7.52 3.65
N ILE A 42 19.47 7.51 4.28
CA ILE A 42 19.00 6.38 5.06
C ILE A 42 18.95 5.13 4.18
N LEU A 43 18.28 5.20 3.02
CA LEU A 43 18.14 4.09 2.09
C LEU A 43 19.47 3.56 1.53
N SER A 44 20.51 4.39 1.39
CA SER A 44 21.82 3.92 0.92
C SER A 44 22.61 3.17 2.00
N GLN A 45 22.36 3.49 3.28
CA GLN A 45 23.10 2.97 4.43
C GLN A 45 22.42 1.77 5.11
N ILE A 46 21.19 1.42 4.74
CA ILE A 46 20.51 0.25 5.34
C ILE A 46 21.23 -1.07 5.03
N SER A 47 21.21 -1.98 6.01
CA SER A 47 21.73 -3.34 5.88
C SER A 47 20.74 -4.26 5.18
N TYR A 48 19.46 -4.18 5.57
CA TYR A 48 18.36 -4.97 5.02
C TYR A 48 17.14 -4.10 4.77
N PHE A 49 16.36 -4.46 3.76
CA PHE A 49 15.09 -3.83 3.43
C PHE A 49 14.01 -4.91 3.36
N PHE A 50 13.09 -4.91 4.33
CA PHE A 50 12.02 -5.91 4.38
C PHE A 50 10.80 -5.42 3.63
N THR A 51 10.40 -6.16 2.59
CA THR A 51 9.27 -5.84 1.73
C THR A 51 8.12 -6.78 2.02
N ASN A 52 6.93 -6.23 2.27
CA ASN A 52 5.72 -7.05 2.43
C ASN A 52 5.22 -7.54 1.06
N SER A 53 5.96 -8.47 0.47
CA SER A 53 5.74 -8.99 -0.88
C SER A 53 5.88 -10.51 -0.92
N ASN A 54 5.20 -11.14 -1.87
CA ASN A 54 5.39 -12.54 -2.21
C ASN A 54 6.00 -12.63 -3.62
N PRO A 55 7.26 -13.07 -3.78
CA PRO A 55 7.96 -13.10 -5.08
C PRO A 55 7.25 -13.88 -6.19
N TYR A 56 6.36 -14.80 -5.84
CA TYR A 56 5.60 -15.61 -6.81
C TYR A 56 4.32 -14.93 -7.29
N LEU A 57 3.79 -13.97 -6.52
CA LEU A 57 2.52 -13.30 -6.80
C LEU A 57 2.70 -11.83 -7.16
N ASP A 58 3.83 -11.23 -6.80
CA ASP A 58 4.11 -9.82 -7.06
C ASP A 58 4.61 -9.59 -8.48
N TYR A 59 4.50 -8.34 -8.93
CA TYR A 59 4.99 -7.94 -10.24
C TYR A 59 6.53 -8.02 -10.28
N PRO A 60 7.12 -8.43 -11.41
CA PRO A 60 8.56 -8.47 -11.54
C PRO A 60 9.13 -7.05 -11.46
N HIS A 61 10.04 -6.83 -10.51
CA HIS A 61 10.75 -5.57 -10.35
C HIS A 61 12.24 -5.82 -10.11
N PRO A 62 13.11 -4.83 -10.42
CA PRO A 62 14.51 -4.91 -10.02
C PRO A 62 14.64 -5.01 -8.50
N THR A 63 15.52 -5.89 -8.02
CA THR A 63 15.82 -6.06 -6.59
C THR A 63 17.32 -6.26 -6.38
N ILE A 64 17.77 -6.15 -5.13
CA ILE A 64 19.17 -6.35 -4.72
C ILE A 64 19.21 -7.30 -3.52
N HIS A 65 20.37 -7.93 -3.26
CA HIS A 65 20.51 -8.93 -2.19
C HIS A 65 20.19 -8.43 -0.75
N LYS A 66 20.06 -7.11 -0.56
CA LYS A 66 19.66 -6.51 0.72
C LYS A 66 18.13 -6.52 0.93
N VAL A 67 17.35 -6.72 -0.12
CA VAL A 67 15.88 -6.75 -0.07
C VAL A 67 15.45 -8.16 0.30
N ILE A 68 14.62 -8.26 1.34
CA ILE A 68 14.09 -9.52 1.86
C ILE A 68 12.57 -9.44 1.83
N ASP A 69 11.97 -10.25 0.98
CA ASP A 69 10.52 -10.35 0.88
C ASP A 69 9.94 -11.16 2.05
N ILE A 70 9.07 -10.53 2.82
CA ILE A 70 8.25 -11.15 3.86
C ILE A 70 6.84 -11.33 3.29
N GLY A 71 6.43 -12.58 3.10
CA GLY A 71 5.26 -13.01 2.33
C GLY A 71 3.88 -12.68 2.91
N GLY A 72 3.68 -11.51 3.51
CA GLY A 72 2.41 -11.06 4.07
C GLY A 72 2.47 -10.82 5.57
N ILE A 73 2.66 -9.56 5.99
CA ILE A 73 2.21 -9.08 7.29
C ILE A 73 0.68 -9.07 7.24
N ALA A 74 0.07 -10.18 7.64
CA ALA A 74 -1.38 -10.34 7.71
C ALA A 74 -1.88 -10.08 9.13
N VAL A 75 -3.16 -9.71 9.23
CA VAL A 75 -3.87 -9.70 10.49
C VAL A 75 -3.90 -11.13 11.04
N SER A 76 -3.73 -11.28 12.36
CA SER A 76 -3.87 -12.58 13.03
C SER A 76 -5.18 -13.23 12.61
N LEU A 77 -5.17 -14.52 12.26
CA LEU A 77 -6.37 -15.29 11.89
C LEU A 77 -7.16 -15.78 13.11
N ASP A 78 -6.99 -15.15 14.27
CA ASP A 78 -7.71 -15.49 15.49
C ASP A 78 -9.22 -15.25 15.30
N ALA A 79 -9.99 -16.33 15.20
CA ALA A 79 -11.43 -16.30 14.97
C ALA A 79 -12.21 -15.68 16.15
N GLU A 80 -11.65 -15.67 17.36
CA GLU A 80 -12.29 -15.02 18.51
C GLU A 80 -12.13 -13.51 18.46
N ARG A 81 -10.95 -13.04 18.02
CA ARG A 81 -10.67 -11.60 17.86
C ARG A 81 -11.30 -10.99 16.61
N ASN A 82 -11.44 -11.77 15.55
CA ASN A 82 -11.97 -11.32 14.26
C ASN A 82 -13.44 -11.73 14.05
N LYS A 83 -14.27 -11.66 15.10
CA LYS A 83 -15.70 -11.90 14.96
C LYS A 83 -16.32 -10.82 14.08
N LEU A 84 -17.11 -11.25 13.09
CA LEU A 84 -17.87 -10.34 12.27
C LEU A 84 -18.92 -9.62 13.13
N PRO A 85 -19.18 -8.33 12.85
CA PRO A 85 -20.36 -7.64 13.36
C PRO A 85 -21.62 -8.46 13.06
N GLN A 86 -22.54 -8.53 14.03
CA GLN A 86 -23.73 -9.38 13.96
C GLN A 86 -24.55 -9.15 12.69
N ASN A 87 -24.69 -7.89 12.27
CA ASN A 87 -25.43 -7.55 11.05
C ASN A 87 -24.80 -8.15 9.77
N LEU A 88 -23.47 -8.20 9.69
CA LEU A 88 -22.77 -8.80 8.54
C LEU A 88 -22.85 -10.33 8.58
N ASP A 89 -22.71 -10.91 9.77
CA ASP A 89 -22.85 -12.36 9.97
C ASP A 89 -24.25 -12.86 9.57
N GLU A 90 -25.30 -12.15 9.99
CA GLU A 90 -26.68 -12.44 9.60
C GLU A 90 -26.89 -12.34 8.07
N ILE A 91 -26.37 -11.29 7.44
CA ILE A 91 -26.49 -11.09 5.98
C ILE A 91 -25.78 -12.21 5.21
N LEU A 92 -24.56 -12.57 5.61
CA LEU A 92 -23.76 -13.60 4.93
C LEU A 92 -24.34 -15.00 5.13
N LYS A 93 -25.05 -15.24 6.25
CA LYS A 93 -25.76 -16.52 6.51
C LYS A 93 -27.02 -16.73 5.67
N LEU A 94 -27.55 -15.70 5.01
CA LEU A 94 -28.76 -15.83 4.18
C LEU A 94 -28.56 -16.73 2.96
N ARG A 95 -27.31 -16.89 2.48
CA ARG A 95 -26.97 -17.69 1.30
C ARG A 95 -25.70 -18.48 1.54
N GLU A 96 -25.63 -19.66 0.94
CA GLU A 96 -24.44 -20.51 0.99
C GLU A 96 -23.26 -19.91 0.21
N ILE A 97 -23.54 -19.22 -0.91
CA ILE A 97 -22.52 -18.58 -1.76
C ILE A 97 -22.67 -17.06 -1.66
N ASN A 98 -21.58 -16.40 -1.26
CA ASN A 98 -21.50 -14.94 -1.12
C ASN A 98 -20.36 -14.39 -1.99
N VAL A 99 -20.54 -13.18 -2.53
CA VAL A 99 -19.51 -12.44 -3.27
C VAL A 99 -19.23 -11.13 -2.53
N VAL A 100 -17.98 -10.92 -2.13
CA VAL A 100 -17.55 -9.67 -1.46
C VAL A 100 -16.78 -8.83 -2.46
N ILE A 101 -17.21 -7.57 -2.63
CA ILE A 101 -16.58 -6.60 -3.53
C ILE A 101 -16.05 -5.44 -2.70
N SER A 102 -14.76 -5.12 -2.86
CA SER A 102 -14.12 -3.95 -2.25
C SER A 102 -13.14 -3.32 -3.24
N PHE A 103 -13.20 -1.99 -3.37
CA PHE A 103 -12.27 -1.19 -4.19
C PHE A 103 -11.19 -0.51 -3.34
N GLY A 104 -11.10 -0.88 -2.06
CA GLY A 104 -10.28 -0.17 -1.08
C GLY A 104 -10.89 1.18 -0.69
N THR A 105 -10.10 1.98 0.03
CA THR A 105 -10.55 3.25 0.61
C THR A 105 -10.37 4.46 -0.32
N VAL A 106 -9.54 4.32 -1.36
CA VAL A 106 -9.20 5.41 -2.28
C VAL A 106 -10.25 5.57 -3.37
N VAL A 107 -10.73 4.47 -3.95
CA VAL A 107 -11.72 4.48 -5.03
C VAL A 107 -13.11 4.21 -4.46
N LYS A 108 -14.00 5.20 -4.55
CA LYS A 108 -15.37 5.05 -4.06
C LYS A 108 -16.25 4.39 -5.13
N ALA A 109 -16.87 3.26 -4.78
CA ALA A 109 -17.83 2.56 -5.64
C ALA A 109 -18.98 3.45 -6.13
N ARG A 110 -19.34 4.50 -5.37
CA ARG A 110 -20.36 5.48 -5.78
C ARG A 110 -20.06 6.18 -7.11
N TYR A 111 -18.79 6.28 -7.50
CA TYR A 111 -18.39 6.91 -8.76
C TYR A 111 -18.31 5.92 -9.94
N MET A 112 -18.70 4.66 -9.73
CA MET A 112 -18.81 3.69 -10.81
C MET A 112 -19.90 4.14 -11.80
N PRO A 113 -19.60 4.23 -13.11
CA PRO A 113 -20.58 4.62 -14.11
C PRO A 113 -21.77 3.65 -14.15
N GLU A 114 -22.95 4.16 -14.51
CA GLU A 114 -24.19 3.36 -14.51
C GLU A 114 -24.13 2.16 -15.47
N ASN A 115 -23.41 2.28 -16.58
CA ASN A 115 -23.26 1.18 -17.54
C ASN A 115 -22.44 0.00 -17.01
N TYR A 116 -21.83 0.12 -15.82
CA TYR A 116 -21.13 -0.96 -15.13
C TYR A 116 -21.77 -1.36 -13.79
N ARG A 117 -22.84 -0.68 -13.34
CA ARG A 117 -23.60 -1.06 -12.14
C ARG A 117 -24.57 -2.20 -12.43
#